data_AF-A0A2J6J009-F1
#
_entry.id   AF-A0A2J6J009-F1
#
_cell.length_a   1.000
_cell.length_b   1.000
_cell.length_c   1.000
_cell.angle_alpha   90.00
_cell.angle_beta   90.00
_cell.angle_gamma   90.00
#
_symmetry.space_group_name_H-M   'P 1'
#
loop_
_entity.id
_entity.type
_entity.pdbx_description
1 polymer ?
#
loop_
_entity_poly.entity_id
_entity_poly.type
_entity_poly.pdbx_seq_one_letter_code
_entity_poly.pdbx_strand_id
1 'polypeptide(L)'
;MQKHGMILAAIVMVFFCTTAYSKDGNLNFTKKYLTSYGTVNFNHQSHASDRVEECAHCHSALETFGGKISQLFAHNYCQTCHKANSGPTDCNGCHEGTQVTRNKQEPSK
;
A
#
# COMPACT_ATOMS: atom_id res chain seq x y z
N MET A 1 -33.06 -35.67 28.63
CA MET A 1 -32.55 -35.63 27.24
C MET A 1 -32.47 -34.19 26.70
N GLN A 2 -31.94 -33.21 27.46
CA GLN A 2 -32.08 -31.78 27.14
C GLN A 2 -30.75 -31.00 27.05
N LYS A 3 -29.62 -31.65 27.35
CA LYS A 3 -28.29 -30.99 27.40
C LYS A 3 -27.47 -31.15 26.12
N HIS A 4 -27.78 -32.14 25.27
CA HIS A 4 -27.01 -32.43 24.06
C HIS A 4 -27.48 -31.61 22.85
N GLY A 5 -28.77 -31.23 22.80
CA GLY A 5 -29.31 -30.32 21.77
C GLY A 5 -28.74 -28.90 21.87
N MET A 6 -28.48 -28.41 23.08
CA MET A 6 -27.87 -27.08 23.28
C MET A 6 -26.40 -27.02 22.86
N ILE A 7 -25.65 -28.12 23.00
CA ILE A 7 -24.23 -28.20 22.60
C ILE A 7 -24.10 -28.29 21.07
N LEU A 8 -24.98 -29.05 20.41
CA LEU A 8 -25.03 -29.12 18.94
C LEU A 8 -25.45 -27.78 18.30
N ALA A 9 -26.37 -27.04 18.90
CA ALA A 9 -26.77 -25.71 18.41
C ALA A 9 -25.64 -24.66 18.53
N ALA A 10 -24.81 -24.75 19.58
CA ALA A 10 -23.69 -23.82 19.78
C ALA A 10 -22.55 -24.05 18.77
N ILE A 11 -22.29 -25.30 18.38
CA ILE A 11 -21.23 -25.64 17.41
C ILE A 11 -21.60 -25.21 15.97
N VAL A 12 -22.90 -25.28 15.61
CA VAL A 12 -23.40 -24.82 14.31
C VAL A 12 -23.38 -23.29 14.18
N MET A 13 -23.55 -22.56 15.29
CA MET A 13 -23.54 -21.09 15.30
C MET A 13 -22.13 -20.50 15.14
N VAL A 14 -21.08 -21.22 15.57
CA VAL A 14 -19.68 -20.81 15.37
C VAL A 14 -19.22 -20.99 13.92
N PHE A 15 -19.79 -21.96 13.19
CA PHE A 15 -19.43 -22.22 11.79
C PHE A 15 -20.04 -21.23 10.79
N PHE A 16 -21.14 -20.55 11.17
CA PHE A 16 -21.85 -19.61 10.28
C PHE A 16 -21.35 -18.16 10.38
N CYS A 17 -20.43 -17.84 11.30
CA CYS A 17 -19.98 -16.47 11.54
C CYS A 17 -18.64 -16.12 10.86
N THR A 18 -17.98 -17.05 10.17
CA THR A 18 -16.64 -16.81 9.60
C THR A 18 -16.61 -16.24 8.19
N THR A 19 -17.75 -16.02 7.52
CA THR A 19 -17.77 -15.41 6.17
C THR A 19 -18.15 -13.94 6.25
N ALA A 20 -17.34 -13.15 6.97
CA ALA A 20 -17.49 -11.71 6.97
C ALA A 20 -16.21 -11.06 6.44
N TYR A 21 -16.39 -10.36 5.33
CA TYR A 21 -15.52 -9.32 4.76
C TYR A 21 -14.37 -9.73 3.84
N SER A 22 -14.70 -9.95 2.57
CA SER A 22 -13.87 -9.43 1.48
C SER A 22 -14.58 -8.21 0.90
N LYS A 23 -14.01 -7.01 1.12
CA LYS A 23 -14.37 -5.84 0.32
C LYS A 23 -13.64 -6.00 -1.01
N ASP A 24 -14.35 -6.53 -2.01
CA ASP A 24 -13.85 -6.72 -3.36
C ASP A 24 -13.69 -5.36 -4.07
N GLY A 25 -12.58 -4.69 -3.79
CA GLY A 25 -12.06 -3.62 -4.63
C GLY A 25 -11.15 -4.22 -5.70
N ASN A 26 -11.17 -3.68 -6.92
CA ASN A 26 -10.18 -4.06 -7.93
C ASN A 26 -8.78 -3.68 -7.44
N LEU A 27 -8.01 -4.66 -6.97
CA LEU A 27 -6.64 -4.50 -6.47
C LEU A 27 -5.62 -4.29 -7.62
N ASN A 28 -6.00 -4.66 -8.84
CA ASN A 28 -5.16 -4.66 -10.04
C ASN A 28 -5.21 -3.32 -10.77
N PHE A 29 -4.68 -2.27 -10.15
CA PHE A 29 -4.52 -0.98 -10.82
C PHE A 29 -3.08 -0.46 -10.75
N THR A 30 -2.71 0.29 -11.79
CA THR A 30 -1.50 1.12 -11.81
C THR A 30 -1.90 2.58 -11.78
N LYS A 31 -1.42 3.31 -10.78
CA LYS A 31 -1.61 4.76 -10.69
C LYS A 31 -0.39 5.47 -11.26
N LYS A 32 -0.63 6.40 -12.19
CA LYS A 32 0.42 7.26 -12.74
C LYS A 32 0.40 8.61 -12.03
N TYR A 33 1.56 9.05 -11.55
CA TYR A 33 1.76 10.37 -10.97
C TYR A 33 2.69 11.17 -11.90
N LEU A 34 2.13 12.18 -12.57
CA LEU A 34 2.90 13.10 -13.40
C LEU A 34 3.57 14.15 -12.50
N THR A 35 4.89 14.27 -12.59
CA THR A 35 5.67 15.23 -11.82
C THR A 35 6.60 16.02 -12.73
N SER A 36 7.18 17.11 -12.23
CA SER A 36 8.21 17.88 -12.96
C SER A 36 9.49 17.10 -13.23
N TYR A 37 9.71 15.97 -12.55
CA TYR A 37 10.91 15.15 -12.64
C TYR A 37 10.66 13.82 -13.39
N GLY A 38 9.46 13.62 -13.94
CA GLY A 38 9.08 12.40 -14.65
C GLY A 38 7.83 11.78 -14.08
N THR A 39 7.41 10.68 -14.69
CA THR A 39 6.23 9.92 -14.30
C THR A 39 6.61 8.86 -13.28
N VAL A 40 5.89 8.80 -12.16
CA VAL A 40 5.99 7.69 -11.23
C VAL A 40 4.82 6.73 -11.47
N ASN A 41 5.14 5.48 -11.79
CA ASN A 41 4.15 4.42 -11.98
C ASN A 41 4.07 3.57 -10.72
N PHE A 42 2.93 3.62 -10.02
CA PHE A 42 2.67 2.83 -8.82
C PHE A 42 1.74 1.65 -9.15
N ASN A 43 2.28 0.43 -9.12
CA ASN A 43 1.48 -0.80 -9.24
C ASN A 43 0.94 -1.19 -7.86
N HIS A 44 -0.36 -1.04 -7.65
CA HIS A 44 -0.98 -1.31 -6.35
C HIS A 44 -0.98 -2.81 -6.02
N GLN A 45 -1.29 -3.68 -7.00
CA GLN A 45 -1.32 -5.13 -6.80
C GLN A 45 0.02 -5.65 -6.31
N SER A 46 1.13 -5.23 -6.93
CA SER A 46 2.44 -5.73 -6.53
C SER A 46 2.80 -5.31 -5.11
N HIS A 47 2.38 -4.12 -4.67
CA HIS A 47 2.61 -3.70 -3.29
C HIS A 47 1.67 -4.41 -2.32
N ALA A 48 0.38 -4.45 -2.64
CA ALA A 48 -0.67 -4.94 -1.74
C ALA A 48 -0.65 -6.46 -1.58
N SER A 49 -0.24 -7.24 -2.59
CA SER A 49 -0.30 -8.69 -2.53
C SER A 49 1.06 -9.37 -2.57
N ASP A 50 2.07 -8.79 -3.23
CA ASP A 50 3.35 -9.51 -3.42
C ASP A 50 4.43 -9.05 -2.43
N ARG A 51 4.23 -7.92 -1.73
CA ARG A 51 5.30 -7.26 -0.95
C ARG A 51 4.91 -6.91 0.48
N VAL A 52 3.72 -6.34 0.71
CA VAL A 52 3.33 -5.81 2.01
C VAL A 52 2.22 -6.62 2.67
N GLU A 53 1.22 -7.08 1.91
CA GLU A 53 0.02 -7.83 2.38
C GLU A 53 -0.89 -7.07 3.36
N GLU A 54 -0.32 -6.26 4.25
CA GLU A 54 -1.02 -5.43 5.22
C GLU A 54 -1.53 -4.12 4.58
N CYS A 55 -2.82 -4.08 4.23
CA CYS A 55 -3.47 -2.92 3.64
C CYS A 55 -3.30 -1.63 4.49
N ALA A 56 -3.35 -1.79 5.82
CA ALA A 56 -3.26 -0.69 6.77
C ALA A 56 -1.91 0.03 6.72
N HIS A 57 -0.83 -0.68 6.36
CA HIS A 57 0.52 -0.13 6.28
C HIS A 57 0.50 1.16 5.46
N CYS A 58 -0.01 1.11 4.22
CA CYS A 58 -0.10 2.28 3.36
C CYS A 58 -1.34 3.15 3.63
N HIS A 59 -2.51 2.55 3.87
CA HIS A 59 -3.77 3.30 3.96
C HIS A 59 -3.89 4.14 5.23
N SER A 60 -3.46 3.63 6.39
CA SER A 60 -3.47 4.40 7.65
C SER A 60 -2.42 5.51 7.63
N ALA A 61 -1.27 5.26 7.01
CA ALA A 61 -0.30 6.31 6.73
C ALA A 61 -0.92 7.38 5.83
N LEU A 62 -1.51 7.00 4.70
CA LEU A 62 -2.11 7.94 3.76
C LEU A 62 -3.21 8.80 4.42
N GLU A 63 -4.05 8.21 5.26
CA GLU A 63 -5.06 8.93 6.03
C GLU A 63 -4.43 10.00 6.94
N THR A 64 -3.35 9.66 7.64
CA THR A 64 -2.58 10.59 8.48
C THR A 64 -2.03 11.78 7.68
N PHE A 65 -1.73 11.58 6.39
CA PHE A 65 -1.26 12.62 5.47
C PHE A 65 -2.40 13.28 4.66
N GLY A 66 -3.65 13.17 5.10
CA GLY A 66 -4.80 13.84 4.50
C GLY A 66 -5.38 13.15 3.27
N GLY A 67 -5.13 11.85 3.10
CA GLY A 67 -5.75 11.01 2.07
C GLY A 67 -5.19 11.21 0.66
N LYS A 68 -4.11 11.98 0.50
CA LYS A 68 -3.53 12.33 -0.82
C LYS A 68 -2.05 12.00 -0.87
N ILE A 69 -1.65 11.38 -1.98
CA ILE A 69 -0.24 11.14 -2.28
C ILE A 69 0.39 12.47 -2.72
N SER A 70 1.17 13.05 -1.82
CA SER A 70 1.95 14.27 -2.05
C SER A 70 3.42 13.94 -2.26
N GLN A 71 4.21 14.91 -2.75
CA GLN A 71 5.67 14.77 -2.83
C GLN A 71 6.28 14.45 -1.46
N LEU A 72 5.79 15.10 -0.40
CA LEU A 72 6.29 14.88 0.96
C LEU A 72 5.96 13.46 1.43
N PHE A 73 4.73 13.00 1.22
CA PHE A 73 4.33 11.63 1.54
C PHE A 73 5.18 10.62 0.78
N ALA A 74 5.33 10.77 -0.54
CA ALA A 74 6.04 9.82 -1.38
C ALA A 74 7.51 9.67 -0.97
N HIS A 75 8.22 10.79 -0.76
CA HIS A 75 9.63 10.74 -0.35
C HIS A 75 9.85 10.30 1.10
N ASN A 76 8.90 10.53 2.01
CA ASN A 76 9.04 10.07 3.40
C ASN A 76 8.56 8.64 3.59
N TYR A 77 7.48 8.25 2.95
CA TYR A 77 6.83 6.96 3.20
C TYR A 77 7.28 5.90 2.20
N CYS A 78 7.14 6.16 0.89
CA CYS A 78 7.55 5.21 -0.14
C CYS A 78 9.06 4.99 -0.13
N GLN A 79 9.86 6.06 -0.11
CA GLN A 79 11.33 5.91 -0.11
C GLN A 79 11.85 5.24 1.16
N THR A 80 11.28 5.50 2.33
CA THR A 80 11.71 4.85 3.58
C THR A 80 11.41 3.36 3.56
N CYS A 81 10.20 2.97 3.12
CA CYS A 81 9.87 1.57 2.92
C CYS A 81 10.82 0.91 1.91
N HIS A 82 11.10 1.57 0.78
CA HIS A 82 12.04 1.06 -0.22
C HIS A 82 13.45 0.90 0.32
N LYS A 83 13.97 1.86 1.10
CA LYS A 83 15.28 1.76 1.75
C LYS A 83 15.38 0.54 2.66
N ALA A 84 14.32 0.22 3.40
CA ALA A 84 14.27 -0.93 4.28
C ALA A 84 14.12 -2.27 3.53
N ASN A 85 13.49 -2.26 2.35
CA ASN A 85 13.05 -3.47 1.64
C ASN A 85 13.66 -3.62 0.23
N SER A 86 14.81 -2.98 -0.03
CA SER A 86 15.51 -3.04 -1.33
C SER A 86 14.64 -2.62 -2.54
N GLY A 87 13.74 -1.65 -2.33
CA GLY A 87 13.02 -0.98 -3.42
C GLY A 87 13.86 0.13 -4.07
N PRO A 88 13.39 0.75 -5.16
CA PRO A 88 14.11 1.84 -5.79
C PRO A 88 14.22 3.06 -4.88
N THR A 89 15.45 3.53 -4.68
CA THR A 89 15.74 4.73 -3.85
C THR A 89 16.31 5.89 -4.65
N ASP A 90 16.83 5.62 -5.85
CA ASP A 90 17.37 6.62 -6.76
C ASP A 90 16.24 7.35 -7.51
N CYS A 91 16.51 8.59 -7.94
CA CYS A 91 15.51 9.41 -8.63
C CYS A 91 14.90 8.71 -9.85
N ASN A 92 15.75 8.15 -10.71
CA ASN A 92 15.33 7.45 -11.92
C ASN A 92 14.76 6.05 -11.64
N GLY A 93 14.88 5.55 -10.40
CA GLY A 93 14.26 4.30 -9.99
C GLY A 93 12.74 4.43 -9.79
N CYS A 94 12.24 5.66 -9.63
CA CYS A 94 10.82 5.95 -9.51
C CYS A 94 10.32 6.88 -10.63
N HIS A 95 11.10 7.89 -11.00
CA HIS A 95 10.72 8.91 -11.98
C HIS A 95 11.20 8.55 -13.39
N GLU A 96 10.26 8.13 -14.24
CA GLU A 96 10.53 7.71 -15.62
C GLU A 96 10.18 8.80 -16.65
N GLY A 97 10.85 8.79 -17.80
CA GLY A 97 10.43 9.56 -18.99
C GLY A 97 10.93 11.01 -19.07
N THR A 98 11.62 11.51 -18.05
CA THR A 98 12.47 12.70 -18.16
C THR A 98 13.81 12.40 -17.53
N GLN A 99 14.91 12.80 -18.17
CA GLN A 99 16.22 12.77 -17.51
C GLN A 99 16.08 13.66 -16.26
N VAL A 100 16.01 13.08 -15.06
CA VAL A 100 16.20 13.84 -13.83
C VAL A 100 17.65 14.30 -13.87
N THR A 101 17.91 15.43 -14.55
CA THR A 101 19.25 15.96 -14.67
C THR A 101 19.69 16.31 -13.24
N ARG A 102 20.78 15.67 -12.83
CA ARG A 102 21.43 15.74 -11.51
C ARG A 102 22.02 17.13 -11.23
N ASN A 103 21.33 18.21 -11.58
CA ASN A 103 21.78 19.59 -11.39
C ASN A 103 20.97 20.34 -10.31
N LYS A 104 20.17 19.62 -9.50
CA LYS A 104 19.53 20.18 -8.31
C LYS A 104 19.41 19.17 -7.16
N GLN A 105 20.46 18.40 -6.95
CA GLN A 105 20.63 17.58 -5.74
C GLN A 105 21.85 18.09 -4.98
N GLU A 106 21.78 19.33 -4.49
CA GLU A 106 22.57 19.69 -3.32
C GLU A 106 21.70 19.45 -2.09
N PRO A 107 22.13 18.60 -1.14
CA PRO A 107 21.49 18.56 0.17
C PRO A 107 21.71 19.94 0.81
N SER A 108 20.63 20.59 1.24
CA SER A 108 20.74 21.72 2.16
C SER A 108 21.59 21.27 3.33
N LYS A 109 22.72 21.94 3.50
CA LYS A 109 23.53 21.93 4.71
C LYS A 109 22.68 22.25 5.93
#